data_AF-A0A2M6XW62-F1
#
_entry.id   AF-A0A2M6XW62-F1
#
_cell.length_a   1.000
_cell.length_b   1.000
_cell.length_c   1.000
_cell.angle_alpha   90.00
_cell.angle_beta   90.00
_cell.angle_gamma   90.00
#
_symmetry.space_group_name_H-M   'P 1'
#
loop_
_entity.id
_entity.type
_entity.pdbx_description
1 polymer ?
#
loop_
_entity_poly.entity_id
_entity_poly.type
_entity_poly.pdbx_seq_one_letter_code
_entity_poly.pdbx_strand_id
1 'polypeptide(L)' 'IIYDYAIAFHQKRLPAEHLLKSLLPLYIGKTVSFVLQVGPMEAHEAETEIDKLCLEFEHGKDFLCTCWK' A
#
# COMPACT_ATOMS: atom_id res chain seq x y z
N ILE A 1 2.65 -3.09 -7.07
CA ILE A 1 2.78 -4.00 -5.89
C ILE A 1 1.47 -4.12 -5.14
N ILE A 2 1.03 -3.11 -4.36
CA ILE A 2 -0.19 -3.26 -3.53
C ILE A 2 -1.43 -3.58 -4.37
N TYR A 3 -1.58 -2.93 -5.53
CA TYR A 3 -2.66 -3.26 -6.48
C TYR A 3 -2.58 -4.70 -6.98
N ASP A 4 -1.40 -5.18 -7.35
CA ASP A 4 -1.21 -6.57 -7.81
C ASP A 4 -1.59 -7.59 -6.73
N TYR A 5 -1.25 -7.31 -5.47
CA TYR A 5 -1.68 -8.11 -4.33
C TYR A 5 -3.19 -8.09 -4.14
N ALA A 6 -3.83 -6.91 -4.24
CA ALA A 6 -5.27 -6.76 -4.13
C ALA A 6 -6.01 -7.53 -5.24
N ILE A 7 -5.54 -7.40 -6.48
CA ILE A 7 -6.07 -8.12 -7.65
C ILE A 7 -5.87 -9.63 -7.49
N ALA A 8 -4.66 -10.07 -7.13
CA ALA A 8 -4.36 -11.50 -6.95
C ALA A 8 -5.19 -12.14 -5.83
N PHE A 9 -5.44 -11.40 -4.75
CA PHE A 9 -6.33 -11.82 -3.68
C PHE A 9 -7.78 -11.91 -4.16
N HIS A 10 -8.29 -10.87 -4.82
CA HIS A 10 -9.66 -10.81 -5.36
C HIS A 10 -9.94 -11.98 -6.32
N GLN A 11 -9.01 -12.23 -7.23
CA GLN A 11 -9.12 -13.27 -8.27
C GLN A 11 -8.67 -14.65 -7.80
N LYS A 12 -8.30 -14.81 -6.53
CA LYS A 12 -7.85 -16.08 -5.94
C LYS A 12 -6.72 -16.74 -6.74
N ARG A 13 -5.79 -15.95 -7.29
CA ARG A 13 -4.68 -16.44 -8.13
C ARG A 13 -3.68 -17.31 -7.34
N LEU A 14 -3.63 -17.13 -6.02
CA LEU A 14 -2.79 -17.86 -5.08
C LEU A 14 -3.58 -18.07 -3.77
N PRO A 15 -3.24 -19.08 -2.95
CA PRO A 15 -3.84 -19.21 -1.63
C PRO A 15 -3.60 -17.93 -0.81
N ALA A 16 -4.68 -17.42 -0.19
CA ALA A 16 -4.67 -16.15 0.55
C ALA A 16 -3.55 -16.10 1.60
N GLU A 17 -3.29 -17.22 2.27
CA GLU A 17 -2.23 -17.33 3.26
C GLU A 17 -0.84 -17.02 2.69
N HIS A 18 -0.52 -17.53 1.49
CA HIS A 18 0.77 -17.27 0.86
C HIS A 18 0.92 -15.80 0.44
N LEU A 19 -0.14 -15.21 -0.14
CA LEU A 19 -0.19 -13.79 -0.48
C LEU A 19 0.02 -12.91 0.77
N LEU A 20 -0.69 -13.19 1.86
CA LEU A 20 -0.57 -12.41 3.09
C LEU A 20 0.81 -12.58 3.73
N LYS A 21 1.36 -13.80 3.76
CA LYS A 21 2.71 -14.05 4.29
C LYS A 21 3.80 -13.31 3.52
N SER A 22 3.68 -13.19 2.19
CA SER A 22 4.65 -12.44 1.39
C SER A 22 4.43 -10.93 1.44
N LEU A 23 3.20 -10.46 1.64
CA LEU A 23 2.89 -9.04 1.79
C LEU A 23 3.29 -8.48 3.16
N LEU A 24 3.18 -9.27 4.22
CA LEU A 24 3.36 -8.81 5.60
C LEU A 24 4.73 -8.15 5.85
N PRO A 25 5.88 -8.72 5.41
CA PRO A 25 7.18 -8.05 5.55
C PRO A 25 7.24 -6.69 4.84
N LEU A 26 6.59 -6.57 3.67
CA LEU A 26 6.55 -5.31 2.91
C LEU A 26 5.71 -4.25 3.64
N TYR A 27 4.57 -4.65 4.19
CA TYR A 27 3.71 -3.76 4.97
C TYR A 27 4.43 -3.26 6.23
N ILE A 28 5.08 -4.15 6.98
CA ILE A 28 5.86 -3.78 8.17
C ILE A 28 7.00 -2.84 7.77
N GLY A 29 7.78 -3.19 6.75
CA GLY A 29 8.88 -2.37 6.26
C GLY A 29 8.42 -0.97 5.84
N LYS A 30 7.31 -0.86 5.09
CA LYS A 30 6.75 0.44 4.69
C LYS A 30 6.25 1.25 5.89
N THR A 31 5.63 0.60 6.87
CA THR A 31 5.11 1.24 8.08
C THR A 31 6.25 1.80 8.93
N VAL A 32 7.28 0.98 9.19
CA VAL A 32 8.48 1.42 9.92
C VAL A 32 9.19 2.54 9.18
N SER A 33 9.35 2.42 7.86
CA SER A 33 9.95 3.48 7.03
C SER A 33 9.17 4.79 7.14
N PHE A 34 7.83 4.74 7.16
CA PHE A 34 7.00 5.93 7.32
C PHE A 34 7.17 6.54 8.72
N VAL A 35 7.11 5.72 9.79
CA VAL A 35 7.32 6.19 11.18
C VAL A 35 8.67 6.85 11.35
N LEU A 36 9.74 6.27 10.80
CA LEU A 36 11.08 6.86 10.84
C LEU A 36 11.17 8.18 10.05
N GLN A 37 10.47 8.26 8.91
CA GLN A 37 10.42 9.45 8.08
C GLN A 37 9.70 10.61 8.79
N VAL A 38 8.54 10.35 9.40
CA VAL A 38 7.72 11.41 10.03
C VAL A 38 8.06 11.67 11.49
N GLY A 39 8.84 10.80 12.14
CA GLY A 39 9.26 10.96 13.54
C GLY A 39 9.88 12.33 13.91
N PRO A 40 10.74 12.94 13.07
CA PRO A 40 11.28 14.27 13.33
C PRO A 40 10.41 15.43 12.79
N MET A 41 9.26 15.15 12.18
CA MET A 41 8.40 16.14 11.53
C MET A 41 7.34 16.69 12.49
N GLU A 42 6.87 17.92 12.22
CA GLU A 42 5.68 18.46 12.87
C GLU A 42 4.41 17.78 12.33
N ALA A 43 3.32 17.84 13.10
CA ALA A 43 2.08 17.12 12.77
C ALA A 43 1.55 17.41 11.35
N HIS A 44 1.57 18.68 10.93
CA HIS A 44 1.10 19.10 9.61
C HIS A 44 1.99 18.60 8.45
N GLU A 45 3.28 18.43 8.69
CA GLU A 45 4.21 17.88 7.71
C GLU A 45 3.98 16.37 7.55
N ALA A 46 3.71 15.66 8.65
CA ALA A 46 3.32 14.26 8.62
C ALA A 46 1.99 14.04 7.88
N GLU A 47 1.01 14.93 8.05
CA GLU A 47 -0.24 14.93 7.28
C GLU A 47 0.02 15.13 5.77
N THR A 48 0.92 16.05 5.42
CA THR A 48 1.32 16.28 4.03
C THR A 48 1.94 15.02 3.40
N GLU A 49 2.71 14.24 4.14
CA GLU A 49 3.24 12.95 3.66
C GLU A 49 2.14 11.89 3.45
N ILE A 50 1.08 11.92 4.26
CA ILE A 50 -0.10 11.05 4.08
C ILE A 50 -0.86 11.46 2.82
N ASP A 51 -1.07 12.76 2.59
CA ASP A 51 -1.77 13.26 1.40
C ASP A 51 -1.05 12.87 0.11
N LYS A 52 0.29 12.91 0.10
CA LYS A 52 1.09 12.38 -1.01
C LYS A 52 0.78 10.90 -1.27
N LEU A 53 0.68 10.08 -0.23
CA LEU A 53 0.34 8.67 -0.36
C LEU A 53 -1.08 8.47 -0.93
N CYS A 54 -2.04 9.32 -0.53
CA CYS A 54 -3.39 9.32 -1.08
C CYS A 54 -3.40 9.67 -2.57
N LEU A 55 -2.65 10.68 -3.00
CA LEU A 55 -2.52 11.03 -4.42
C LEU A 55 -1.89 9.90 -5.24
N GLU A 56 -0.84 9.26 -4.73
CA GLU A 56 -0.26 8.07 -5.37
C GLU A 56 -1.26 6.91 -5.47
N PHE A 57 -2.15 6.78 -4.48
CA PHE A 57 -3.25 5.82 -4.55
C PHE A 57 -4.22 6.19 -5.69
N GLU A 58 -4.66 7.44 -5.74
CA GLU A 58 -5.59 7.92 -6.76
C GLU A 58 -5.03 7.78 -8.17
N HIS A 59 -3.76 8.12 -8.40
CA HIS A 59 -3.08 7.96 -9.70
C HIS A 59 -3.06 6.50 -10.18
N GLY A 60 -2.95 5.54 -9.26
CA GLY A 60 -2.94 4.11 -9.58
C GLY A 60 -4.31 3.43 -9.63
N LYS A 61 -5.38 4.15 -9.23
CA LYS A 61 -6.72 3.58 -9.07
C LYS A 61 -7.29 3.03 -10.36
N ASP A 62 -7.05 3.68 -11.50
CA ASP A 62 -7.57 3.23 -12.79
C ASP A 62 -7.03 1.85 -13.19
N PHE A 63 -5.76 1.56 -12.87
CA PHE A 63 -5.18 0.24 -13.05
C PHE A 63 -5.90 -0.81 -12.19
N LEU A 64 -6.12 -0.51 -10.91
CA LEU A 64 -6.86 -1.38 -10.01
C LEU A 64 -8.26 -1.69 -10.56
N CYS A 65 -9.03 -0.65 -10.90
CA CYS A 65 -10.38 -0.79 -11.43
C CYS A 65 -10.42 -1.58 -12.75
N THR A 66 -9.49 -1.33 -13.67
CA THR A 66 -9.42 -2.04 -14.96
C THR A 66 -9.17 -3.54 -14.78
N CYS A 67 -8.38 -3.90 -13.77
CA CYS A 67 -8.04 -5.29 -13.47
C CYS A 67 -9.00 -5.96 -12.47
N TRP A 68 -9.96 -5.22 -11.91
CA TRP A 68 -10.92 -5.70 -10.89
C TRP A 68 -12.11 -6.41 -11.55
N LYS A 69 -11.88 -7.66 -11.95
CA LYS A 69 -12.89 -8.60 -12.46
C LYS A 69 -13.04 -9.78 -11.51
#